data_AF-A0A1I7X4A8-F1
#
_entry.id   AF-A0A1I7X4A8-F1
#
_cell.length_a   1.000
_cell.length_b   1.000
_cell.length_c   1.000
_cell.angle_alpha   90.00
_cell.angle_beta   90.00
_cell.angle_gamma   90.00
#
_symmetry.space_group_name_H-M   'P 1'
#
loop_
_entity.id
_entity.type
_entity.pdbx_description
1 polymer ?
#
loop_
_entity_poly.entity_id
_entity_poly.type
_entity_poly.pdbx_seq_one_letter_code
_entity_poly.pdbx_strand_id
1 'polypeptide(L)' 'MESEIQKEILSMEPKYAFFYITGGISKHMLINNGNQCLAVKVHFPSVRYIQCYIYILFVMISNA' A
#
# COMPACT_ATOMS: atom_id res chain seq x y z
N MET A 1 20.97 -6.41 -25.76
CA MET A 1 19.50 -6.54 -25.67
C MET A 1 19.19 -6.63 -24.19
N GLU A 2 19.31 -5.50 -23.49
CA GLU A 2 19.06 -5.43 -22.06
C GLU A 2 17.54 -5.45 -21.89
N SER A 3 17.04 -6.48 -21.21
CA SER A 3 15.63 -6.54 -20.83
C SER A 3 15.32 -5.31 -19.99
N GLU A 4 14.43 -4.45 -20.47
CA GLU A 4 13.90 -3.35 -19.68
C GLU A 4 13.32 -3.94 -18.39
N ILE A 5 14.01 -3.71 -17.27
CA ILE A 5 13.53 -4.10 -15.95
C ILE A 5 12.24 -3.31 -15.75
N GLN A 6 11.11 -4.00 -15.80
CA GLN A 6 9.79 -3.41 -15.63
C GLN A 6 9.72 -2.81 -14.22
N LYS A 7 9.93 -1.50 -14.13
CA LYS A 7 10.00 -0.79 -12.85
C LYS A 7 8.61 -0.77 -12.21
N GLU A 8 8.52 -1.16 -10.95
CA GLU A 8 7.26 -1.24 -10.20
C GLU A 8 6.63 0.18 -10.08
N ILE A 9 5.45 0.36 -10.66
CA ILE A 9 4.77 1.68 -10.76
C ILE A 9 4.19 2.13 -9.42
N LEU A 10 3.75 1.18 -8.59
CA LEU A 10 3.19 1.44 -7.26
C LEU A 10 3.84 0.47 -6.27
N SER A 11 4.55 0.99 -5.27
CA SER A 11 5.13 0.20 -4.18
C SER A 11 4.45 0.53 -2.84
N MET A 12 4.68 -0.32 -1.82
CA MET A 12 4.08 -0.19 -0.50
C MET A 12 5.10 -0.48 0.61
N GLU A 13 5.17 0.38 1.63
CA GLU A 13 6.08 0.22 2.77
C GLU A 13 5.37 0.35 4.13
N PRO A 14 5.49 -0.61 5.07
CA PRO A 14 6.16 -1.90 4.90
C PRO A 14 5.40 -2.81 3.94
N LYS A 15 6.07 -3.75 3.28
CA LYS A 15 5.42 -4.68 2.33
C LYS A 15 4.43 -5.65 2.99
N TYR A 16 4.67 -6.00 4.25
CA TYR A 16 3.85 -6.94 5.00
C TYR A 16 3.36 -6.33 6.30
N ALA A 17 2.16 -6.72 6.72
CA ALA A 17 1.61 -6.38 8.01
C ALA A 17 1.79 -7.57 8.97
N PHE A 18 2.24 -7.29 10.19
CA PHE A 18 2.36 -8.30 11.23
C PHE A 18 1.41 -7.95 12.38
N PHE A 19 0.59 -8.92 12.79
CA PHE A 19 -0.42 -8.74 13.83
C PHE A 19 -0.28 -9.84 14.87
N TYR A 20 -0.53 -9.49 16.13
CA TYR A 20 -0.75 -10.49 17.18
C TYR A 20 -2.16 -11.09 17.06
N ILE A 21 -2.36 -12.28 17.63
CA ILE A 21 -3.67 -12.97 17.61
C ILE A 21 -4.78 -12.15 18.31
N THR A 22 -4.39 -11.25 19.22
CA THR A 22 -5.30 -10.34 19.94
C THR A 22 -5.70 -9.10 19.12
N GLY A 23 -5.16 -8.94 17.91
CA GLY A 23 -5.40 -7.79 17.04
C GLY A 23 -4.23 -6.80 16.99
N GLY A 24 -4.35 -5.78 16.15
CA GLY A 24 -3.34 -4.72 16.01
C GLY A 24 -3.66 -3.74 14.88
N ILE A 25 -2.87 -2.67 14.80
CA ILE A 25 -2.91 -1.66 13.73
C ILE A 25 -1.57 -1.67 13.01
N SER A 26 -1.60 -1.71 11.68
CA SER A 26 -0.43 -1.54 10.82
C SER A 26 -0.67 -0.37 9.88
N LYS A 27 0.36 0.48 9.68
CA LYS A 27 0.31 1.62 8.76
C LYS A 27 1.22 1.34 7.59
N HIS A 28 0.70 1.55 6.39
CA HIS A 28 1.40 1.31 5.14
C HIS A 28 1.35 2.57 4.28
N MET A 29 2.49 2.93 3.69
CA MET A 29 2.62 4.03 2.76
C MET A 29 2.61 3.48 1.34
N LEU A 30 1.66 3.93 0.53
CA LEU A 30 1.64 3.66 -0.91
C LEU A 30 2.46 4.72 -1.63
N ILE A 31 3.40 4.29 -2.45
CA ILE A 31 4.35 5.15 -3.15
C ILE A 31 4.12 4.99 -4.65
N ASN A 32 3.69 6.07 -5.30
CA ASN A 32 3.60 6.13 -6.76
C ASN A 32 4.98 6.50 -7.32
N ASN A 33 5.67 5.52 -7.91
CA ASN A 33 6.98 5.71 -8.54
C ASN A 33 6.85 6.10 -10.03
N GLY A 34 5.62 6.15 -10.55
CA GLY A 34 5.32 6.54 -11.92
C GLY A 34 5.15 8.05 -12.10
N ASN A 35 5.06 8.47 -13.36
CA ASN A 35 4.92 9.88 -13.74
C ASN A 35 3.45 10.30 -13.92
N GLN A 36 2.49 9.42 -13.60
CA GLN A 36 1.06 9.64 -13.80
C GLN A 36 0.30 9.45 -12.48
N CYS A 37 -0.82 10.14 -12.32
CA CYS A 37 -1.71 9.92 -11.18
C CYS A 37 -2.34 8.52 -11.26
N LEU A 38 -2.47 7.84 -10.11
CA LEU A 38 -3.02 6.49 -10.02
C LEU A 38 -4.29 6.48 -9.16
N ALA A 39 -5.30 5.77 -9.62
CA ALA A 39 -6.43 5.37 -8.79
C ALA A 39 -6.10 4.03 -8.12
N VAL A 40 -6.28 3.93 -6.81
CA VAL A 40 -5.99 2.69 -6.04
C VAL A 40 -7.27 2.12 -5.46
N LYS A 41 -7.47 0.80 -5.65
CA LYS A 41 -8.52 0.02 -4.98
C LYS A 41 -7.84 -1.02 -4.09
N VAL A 42 -8.17 -1.03 -2.80
CA VAL A 42 -7.62 -2.01 -1.85
C VAL A 42 -8.63 -3.14 -1.66
N HIS A 43 -8.18 -4.39 -1.78
CA HIS A 43 -8.98 -5.58 -1.54
C HIS A 43 -8.42 -6.36 -0.36
N PHE A 44 -9.28 -6.74 0.58
CA PHE A 44 -8.91 -7.57 1.72
C PHE A 44 -9.52 -8.96 1.55
N PRO A 45 -8.71 -10.03 1.52
CA PRO A 45 -9.26 -11.37 1.61
C PRO A 45 -9.98 -11.50 2.94
N SER A 46 -11.24 -11.94 2.93
CA SER A 46 -11.99 -12.20 4.17
C SER A 46 -11.40 -13.41 4.87
N VAL A 47 -10.43 -13.18 5.76
CA VAL A 47 -9.89 -14.23 6.63
C VAL A 47 -10.79 -14.30 7.86
N ARG A 48 -11.26 -15.51 8.21
CA ARG A 48 -11.99 -15.72 9.47
C ARG A 48 -11.11 -15.16 10.62
N TYR A 49 -11.72 -14.37 11.51
CA TYR A 49 -11.11 -13.74 12.70
C TYR A 49 -10.34 -12.41 12.52
N ILE A 50 -10.26 -11.81 11.33
CA ILE A 50 -9.65 -10.48 11.16
C ILE A 50 -10.68 -9.46 10.66
N GLN A 51 -11.05 -8.51 11.53
CA GLN A 51 -11.75 -7.28 11.11
C GLN A 51 -10.70 -6.21 10.75
N CYS A 52 -10.54 -5.95 9.45
CA CYS A 52 -9.67 -4.88 8.97
C CYS A 52 -10.47 -3.57 8.84
N TYR A 53 -10.09 -2.54 9.60
CA TYR A 53 -10.56 -1.17 9.40
C TYR A 53 -9.46 -0.37 8.70
N ILE A 54 -9.77 0.22 7.55
CA ILE A 54 -8.81 1.04 6.80
C ILE A 54 -9.06 2.50 7.14
N TYR A 55 -8.04 3.15 7.69
CA TYR A 55 -7.99 4.60 7.80
C TYR A 55 -7.03 5.12 6.74
N ILE A 56 -7.56 5.70 5.66
CA ILE A 56 -6.76 6.29 4.60
C ILE A 56 -6.54 7.77 4.93
N LEU A 57 -5.29 8.15 5.15
CA LEU A 57 -4.88 9.55 5.26
C LEU A 57 -4.16 9.96 3.97
N PHE A 58 -4.74 10.89 3.22
CA PHE A 58 -4.09 11.47 2.05
C PHE A 58 -3.19 12.63 2.50
N VAL A 59 -1.88 12.46 2.39
CA VAL A 59 -0.91 13.54 2.55
C VAL A 59 -0.45 13.94 1.15
N MET A 60 -0.95 15.07 0.63
CA MET A 60 -0.45 15.63 -0.61
C MET A 60 0.82 16.44 -0.31
N ILE A 61 1.97 15.95 -0.76
CA ILE A 61 3.21 16.72 -0.76
C ILE A 61 3.36 17.32 -2.15
N SER A 62 2.94 18.58 -2.31
CA SER A 62 3.28 19.35 -3.50
C SER A 62 4.69 19.92 -3.33
N ASN A 63 5.63 19.51 -4.18
CA ASN A 63 6.84 20.32 -4.37
C ASN A 63 6.41 21.58 -5.12
N ALA A 64 6.52 22.73 -4.45
CA ALA A 64 6.31 24.05 -5.04
C ALA A 64 7.44 24.40 -6.01
#